data_AF-A0A1B6MKE0-F1
#
_entry.id   AF-A0A1B6MKE0-F1
#
_cell.length_a   1.000
_cell.length_b   1.000
_cell.length_c   1.000
_cell.angle_alpha   90.00
_cell.angle_beta   90.00
_cell.angle_gamma   90.00
#
_symmetry.space_group_name_H-M   'P 1'
#
loop_
_entity.id
_entity.type
_entity.pdbx_description
1 polymer ?
#
loop_
_entity_poly.entity_id
_entity_poly.type
_entity_poly.pdbx_seq_one_letter_code
_entity_poly.pdbx_strand_id
1 'polypeptide(L)'
;MPRKVAFSGKKKKQQLVEKKQKKGAFDDTGRRGPIGLVRKPEDDGDQEQSMVQKLNAQPKVRGGAGKPNRYALQFYRETEAELNRRKELARKELVPVPEAALEINLDDYFDPGLDFPKRPPWNFNMSREELESREQRYFTEYVVDVEKRFDMKHMSYFELSPGLQVQ
;
A
#
# COMPACT_ATOMS: atom_id res chain seq x y z
N MET A 1 -33.43 52.49 -14.69
CA MET A 1 -33.22 51.17 -14.04
C MET A 1 -31.82 50.69 -14.36
N PRO A 2 -30.97 50.31 -13.37
CA PRO A 2 -29.61 49.86 -13.65
C PRO A 2 -29.62 48.48 -14.34
N ARG A 3 -28.88 48.32 -15.45
CA ARG A 3 -28.80 47.05 -16.18
C ARG A 3 -28.03 46.00 -15.36
N LYS A 4 -28.53 44.76 -15.33
CA LYS A 4 -27.84 43.64 -14.67
C LYS A 4 -26.44 43.45 -15.30
N VAL A 5 -25.41 43.48 -14.46
CA VAL A 5 -24.02 43.26 -14.89
C VAL A 5 -23.87 41.80 -15.29
N ALA A 6 -23.45 41.55 -16.54
CA ALA A 6 -23.21 40.18 -17.01
C ALA A 6 -22.12 39.51 -16.15
N PHE A 7 -22.33 38.23 -15.82
CA PHE A 7 -21.46 37.49 -14.91
C PHE A 7 -20.09 37.26 -15.55
N SER A 8 -19.10 38.09 -15.16
CA SER A 8 -17.74 38.01 -15.67
C SER A 8 -17.10 36.66 -15.31
N GLY A 9 -16.57 35.95 -16.33
CA GLY A 9 -15.89 34.66 -16.15
C GLY A 9 -14.69 34.75 -15.20
N LYS A 10 -14.01 35.90 -15.11
CA LYS A 10 -12.93 36.15 -14.15
C LYS A 10 -13.45 36.11 -12.70
N LYS A 11 -14.63 36.71 -12.48
CA LYS A 11 -15.29 36.73 -11.17
C LYS A 11 -15.78 35.34 -10.77
N LYS A 12 -16.27 34.56 -11.73
CA LYS A 12 -16.62 33.13 -11.54
C LYS A 12 -15.40 32.30 -11.12
N LYS A 13 -14.27 32.48 -11.81
CA LYS A 13 -13.02 31.76 -11.52
C LYS A 13 -12.52 32.07 -10.11
N GLN A 14 -12.53 33.34 -9.70
CA GLN A 14 -12.19 33.75 -8.33
C GLN A 14 -13.13 33.12 -7.29
N GLN A 15 -14.45 33.15 -7.53
CA GLN A 15 -15.43 32.51 -6.65
C GLN A 15 -15.18 31.00 -6.47
N LEU A 16 -14.79 30.29 -7.52
CA LEU A 16 -14.49 28.86 -7.45
C LEU A 16 -13.19 28.58 -6.68
N VAL A 17 -12.17 29.43 -6.84
CA VAL A 17 -10.91 29.33 -6.07
C VAL A 17 -11.16 29.58 -4.59
N GLU A 18 -11.89 30.64 -4.23
CA GLU A 18 -12.26 30.93 -2.84
C GLU A 18 -13.10 29.82 -2.23
N LYS A 19 -14.06 29.26 -2.98
CA LYS A 19 -14.87 28.13 -2.52
C LYS A 19 -14.02 26.88 -2.27
N LYS A 20 -13.01 26.61 -3.12
CA LYS A 20 -12.07 25.50 -2.92
C LYS A 20 -11.20 25.71 -1.68
N GLN A 21 -10.73 26.93 -1.43
CA GLN A 21 -9.94 27.27 -0.23
C GLN A 21 -10.78 27.23 1.05
N LYS A 22 -12.06 27.61 1.00
CA LYS A 22 -12.98 27.52 2.15
C LYS A 22 -13.42 26.09 2.47
N LYS A 23 -13.42 25.18 1.47
CA LYS A 23 -13.84 23.78 1.62
C LYS A 23 -12.64 22.83 1.78
N GLY A 24 -11.63 23.21 2.57
CA GLY A 24 -10.60 22.28 3.02
C GLY A 24 -11.17 21.30 4.04
N ALA A 25 -10.93 20.00 3.88
CA ALA A 25 -11.23 19.03 4.92
C ALA A 25 -10.23 19.20 6.07
N PHE A 26 -10.74 19.07 7.30
CA PHE A 26 -9.95 19.08 8.52
C PHE A 26 -9.33 17.69 8.69
N ASP A 27 -8.02 17.59 8.92
CA ASP A 27 -7.42 16.33 9.35
C ASP A 27 -7.59 16.13 10.88
N ASP A 28 -7.23 14.94 11.40
CA ASP A 28 -7.38 14.54 12.81
C ASP A 28 -6.57 15.41 13.81
N THR A 29 -5.61 16.21 13.33
CA THR A 29 -4.83 17.19 14.12
C THR A 29 -5.34 18.63 14.00
N GLY A 30 -6.34 18.84 13.16
CA GLY A 30 -7.00 20.11 12.98
C GLY A 30 -6.31 21.14 12.10
N ARG A 31 -5.44 20.69 11.21
CA ARG A 31 -4.91 21.53 10.14
C ARG A 31 -5.77 21.40 8.87
N ARG A 32 -5.93 22.51 8.14
CA ARG A 32 -6.66 22.56 6.88
C ARG A 32 -5.80 21.98 5.76
N GLY A 33 -6.09 20.75 5.33
CA GLY A 33 -5.40 20.10 4.22
C GLY A 33 -6.15 20.21 2.89
N PRO A 34 -5.45 20.23 1.74
CA PRO A 34 -6.10 20.19 0.44
C PRO A 34 -6.78 18.83 0.20
N ILE A 35 -8.04 18.86 -0.25
CA ILE A 35 -8.73 17.67 -0.76
C ILE A 35 -8.16 17.36 -2.15
N GLY A 36 -7.17 16.48 -2.19
CA GLY A 36 -6.57 15.97 -3.40
C GLY A 36 -5.51 14.93 -3.05
N LEU A 37 -5.57 13.77 -3.70
CA LEU A 37 -4.70 12.60 -3.55
C LEU A 37 -3.21 12.84 -3.86
N VAL A 38 -2.76 14.10 -3.87
CA VAL A 38 -1.36 14.48 -4.09
C VAL A 38 -0.85 15.13 -2.83
N ARG A 39 -0.35 14.30 -1.91
CA ARG A 39 0.41 14.75 -0.75
C ARG A 39 1.73 15.33 -1.28
N LYS A 40 1.96 16.63 -1.09
CA LYS A 40 3.26 17.25 -1.39
C LYS A 40 4.32 16.63 -0.46
N PRO A 41 5.53 16.32 -0.94
CA PRO A 41 6.56 15.64 -0.15
C PRO A 41 7.22 16.52 0.93
N GLU A 42 6.79 17.77 1.12
CA GLU A 42 7.46 18.76 1.99
C GLU A 42 6.75 19.00 3.33
N ASP A 43 5.66 18.30 3.65
CA ASP A 43 4.88 18.49 4.89
C ASP A 43 4.77 17.20 5.71
N ASP A 44 5.91 16.63 6.11
CA ASP A 44 5.96 15.62 7.17
C ASP A 44 7.11 16.01 8.11
N GLY A 45 6.76 16.76 9.16
CA GLY A 45 7.64 17.03 10.29
C GLY A 45 7.83 15.78 11.15
N ASP A 46 9.10 15.49 11.46
CA ASP A 46 9.58 14.75 12.64
C ASP A 46 8.91 13.41 12.97
N GLN A 47 8.64 12.59 11.96
CA GLN A 47 8.61 11.14 12.15
C GLN A 47 9.56 10.56 11.12
N GLU A 48 10.58 9.82 11.57
CA GLU A 48 11.43 8.99 10.71
C GLU A 48 10.58 8.46 9.55
N GLN A 49 10.86 8.91 8.32
CA GLN A 49 10.09 8.48 7.17
C GLN A 49 10.25 6.97 7.10
N SER A 50 9.28 6.23 7.63
CA SER A 50 9.36 4.79 7.69
C SER A 50 9.50 4.34 6.24
N MET A 51 10.56 3.59 5.95
CA MET A 51 10.80 3.03 4.62
C MET A 51 9.61 2.18 4.13
N VAL A 52 8.65 1.89 5.01
CA VAL A 52 7.40 1.21 4.75
C VAL A 52 6.22 2.20 4.78
N GLN A 53 5.54 2.36 3.66
CA GLN A 53 4.24 3.02 3.52
C GLN A 53 3.11 2.03 3.82
N LYS A 54 2.14 2.43 4.66
CA LYS A 54 0.97 1.60 4.97
C LYS A 54 -0.28 2.13 4.27
N LEU A 55 -0.99 1.28 3.51
CA LEU A 55 -2.30 1.60 2.94
C LEU A 55 -3.42 1.00 3.79
N ASN A 56 -4.58 1.66 3.82
CA ASN A 56 -5.77 1.27 4.58
C ASN A 56 -5.57 1.17 6.11
N ALA A 57 -4.53 1.80 6.65
CA ALA A 57 -4.31 1.86 8.09
C ALA A 57 -5.46 2.60 8.79
N GLN A 58 -6.06 1.93 9.78
CA GLN A 58 -7.11 2.48 10.63
C GLN A 58 -6.50 3.35 11.75
N PRO A 59 -7.20 4.41 12.18
CA PRO A 59 -6.80 5.20 13.34
C PRO A 59 -6.68 4.33 14.60
N LYS A 60 -5.66 4.59 15.43
CA LYS A 60 -5.53 3.90 16.73
C LYS A 60 -6.57 4.47 17.70
N VAL A 61 -7.67 3.73 17.90
CA VAL A 61 -8.68 4.09 18.91
C VAL A 61 -8.09 3.83 20.31
N ARG A 62 -8.08 4.85 21.18
CA ARG A 62 -7.66 4.70 22.58
C ARG A 62 -8.56 3.66 23.28
N GLY A 63 -7.96 2.59 23.81
CA GLY A 63 -8.65 1.58 24.61
C GLY A 63 -9.02 0.27 23.88
N GLY A 64 -8.71 0.12 22.59
CA GLY A 64 -8.88 -1.15 21.88
C GLY A 64 -7.73 -2.12 22.20
N ALA A 65 -8.05 -3.34 22.67
CA ALA A 65 -7.07 -4.38 22.96
C ALA A 65 -6.39 -4.97 21.69
N GLY A 66 -6.86 -4.62 20.50
CA GLY A 66 -6.39 -5.15 19.21
C GLY A 66 -5.28 -4.33 18.55
N LYS A 67 -4.50 -4.98 17.68
CA LYS A 67 -3.61 -4.32 16.70
C LYS A 67 -4.39 -4.12 15.39
N PRO A 68 -5.12 -3.01 15.18
CA PRO A 68 -6.03 -2.85 14.04
C PRO A 68 -5.29 -2.86 12.69
N ASN A 69 -4.02 -2.46 12.69
CA ASN A 69 -3.20 -2.34 11.46
C ASN A 69 -2.25 -3.52 11.26
N ARG A 70 -2.53 -4.68 11.88
CA ARG A 70 -1.74 -5.90 11.68
C ARG A 70 -1.78 -6.35 10.22
N TYR A 71 -2.96 -6.25 9.59
CA TYR A 71 -3.21 -6.67 8.21
C TYR A 71 -3.29 -5.46 7.25
N ALA A 72 -2.82 -4.29 7.67
CA ALA A 72 -2.74 -3.14 6.78
C ALA A 72 -1.68 -3.41 5.71
N LEU A 73 -1.97 -3.09 4.46
CA LEU A 73 -1.06 -3.33 3.34
C LEU A 73 0.21 -2.51 3.54
N GLN A 74 1.37 -3.16 3.49
CA GLN A 74 2.67 -2.54 3.73
C GLN A 74 3.51 -2.56 2.45
N PHE A 75 4.02 -1.41 2.05
CA PHE A 75 4.81 -1.24 0.83
C PHE A 75 6.13 -0.57 1.17
N TYR A 76 7.24 -1.15 0.72
CA TYR A 76 8.51 -0.43 0.79
C TYR A 76 8.48 0.76 -0.18
N ARG A 77 8.73 1.94 0.37
CA ARG A 77 8.95 3.16 -0.37
C ARG A 77 10.41 3.19 -0.81
N GLU A 78 10.58 3.22 -2.10
CA GLU A 78 11.88 3.33 -2.75
C GLU A 78 12.46 4.72 -2.49
N THR A 79 13.77 4.78 -2.31
CA THR A 79 14.47 6.03 -2.13
C THR A 79 14.49 6.82 -3.44
N GLU A 80 14.61 8.15 -3.33
CA GLU A 80 14.70 9.01 -4.52
C GLU A 80 15.91 8.66 -5.40
N ALA A 81 17.02 8.23 -4.78
CA ALA A 81 18.20 7.74 -5.48
C ALA A 81 17.92 6.48 -6.31
N GLU A 82 17.18 5.50 -5.74
CA GLU A 82 16.79 4.28 -6.46
C GLU A 82 15.84 4.57 -7.63
N LEU A 83 14.88 5.48 -7.42
CA LEU A 83 13.96 5.92 -8.47
C LEU A 83 14.70 6.63 -9.61
N ASN A 84 15.64 7.52 -9.30
CA ASN A 84 16.42 8.23 -10.31
C ASN A 84 17.33 7.27 -11.09
N ARG A 85 17.98 6.33 -10.41
CA ARG A 85 18.77 5.27 -11.05
C ARG A 85 17.91 4.44 -12.02
N ARG A 86 16.69 4.07 -11.63
CA ARG A 86 15.78 3.33 -12.51
C ARG A 86 15.30 4.15 -13.71
N LYS A 87 15.00 5.43 -13.50
CA LYS A 87 14.67 6.35 -14.60
C LYS A 87 15.85 6.50 -15.58
N GLU A 88 17.07 6.54 -15.09
CA GLU A 88 18.28 6.56 -15.93
C GLU A 88 18.44 5.27 -16.71
N LEU A 89 18.26 4.11 -16.07
CA LEU A 89 18.28 2.82 -16.75
C LEU A 89 17.21 2.71 -17.84
N ALA A 90 15.99 3.16 -17.56
CA ALA A 90 14.88 3.14 -18.51
C ALA A 90 15.08 4.09 -19.71
N ARG A 91 15.99 5.07 -19.61
CA ARG A 91 16.36 5.98 -20.71
C ARG A 91 17.47 5.43 -21.61
N LYS A 92 18.09 4.30 -21.26
CA LYS A 92 19.11 3.66 -22.09
C LYS A 92 18.48 3.05 -23.34
N GLU A 93 19.28 2.93 -24.40
CA GLU A 93 18.86 2.29 -25.64
C GLU A 93 18.52 0.80 -25.43
N LEU A 94 17.50 0.33 -26.13
CA LEU A 94 17.10 -1.08 -26.11
C LEU A 94 18.03 -1.86 -27.05
N VAL A 95 18.82 -2.76 -26.47
CA VAL A 95 19.68 -3.66 -27.24
C VAL A 95 18.87 -4.90 -27.63
N PRO A 96 18.80 -5.27 -28.92
CA PRO A 96 18.12 -6.50 -29.32
C PRO A 96 18.84 -7.71 -28.74
N VAL A 97 18.07 -8.61 -28.13
CA VAL A 97 18.55 -9.85 -27.50
C VAL A 97 17.99 -11.06 -28.26
N PRO A 98 18.69 -12.22 -28.26
CA PRO A 98 18.18 -13.44 -28.87
C PRO A 98 16.94 -13.96 -28.15
N GLU A 99 16.12 -14.77 -28.84
CA GLU A 99 14.85 -15.31 -28.29
C GLU A 99 15.04 -16.06 -26.97
N ALA A 100 16.11 -16.85 -26.85
CA ALA A 100 16.42 -17.57 -25.61
C ALA A 100 16.67 -16.65 -24.40
N ALA A 101 17.05 -15.38 -24.62
CA ALA A 101 17.23 -14.39 -23.57
C ALA A 101 15.95 -13.59 -23.27
N LEU A 102 14.89 -13.79 -24.05
CA LEU A 102 13.54 -13.26 -23.76
C LEU A 102 12.77 -14.19 -22.81
N GLU A 103 13.22 -15.44 -22.68
CA GLU A 103 12.67 -16.42 -21.76
C GLU A 103 13.25 -16.21 -20.37
N ILE A 104 12.36 -16.28 -19.36
CA ILE A 104 12.72 -16.12 -17.96
C ILE A 104 12.46 -17.45 -17.27
N ASN A 105 13.47 -17.99 -16.60
CA ASN A 105 13.28 -19.15 -15.72
C ASN A 105 12.59 -18.70 -14.44
N LEU A 106 11.51 -19.38 -14.07
CA LEU A 106 10.75 -19.07 -12.86
C LEU A 106 11.59 -19.29 -11.59
N ASP A 107 12.48 -20.29 -11.62
CA ASP A 107 13.36 -20.64 -10.49
C ASP A 107 14.35 -19.51 -10.14
N ASP A 108 14.60 -18.56 -11.04
CA ASP A 108 15.49 -17.41 -10.79
C ASP A 108 14.79 -16.29 -9.99
N TYR A 109 13.45 -16.30 -9.95
CA TYR A 109 12.64 -15.22 -9.37
C TYR A 109 11.80 -15.67 -8.16
N PHE A 110 11.46 -16.95 -8.09
CA PHE A 110 10.68 -17.51 -6.99
C PHE A 110 11.57 -18.40 -6.14
N ASP A 111 11.79 -17.98 -4.89
CA ASP A 111 12.52 -18.80 -3.93
C ASP A 111 11.75 -20.12 -3.70
N PRO A 112 12.36 -21.29 -3.89
CA PRO A 112 11.68 -22.59 -3.75
C PRO A 112 11.21 -22.89 -2.32
N GLY A 113 11.53 -22.02 -1.35
CA GLY A 113 11.05 -22.06 0.03
C GLY A 113 9.92 -21.09 0.37
N LEU A 114 9.49 -20.26 -0.58
CA LEU A 114 8.40 -19.29 -0.44
C LEU A 114 7.25 -19.73 -1.35
N ASP A 115 6.37 -20.57 -0.79
CA ASP A 115 5.18 -21.09 -1.47
C ASP A 115 3.93 -20.69 -0.68
N PHE A 116 2.79 -20.63 -1.34
CA PHE A 116 1.53 -20.23 -0.73
C PHE A 116 1.15 -21.15 0.45
N PRO A 117 0.51 -20.62 1.51
CA PRO A 117 0.03 -21.44 2.61
C PRO A 117 -1.00 -22.44 2.10
N LYS A 118 -0.73 -23.74 2.29
CA LYS A 118 -1.62 -24.82 1.85
C LYS A 118 -2.65 -25.11 2.94
N ARG A 119 -3.91 -25.25 2.53
CA ARG A 119 -4.98 -25.57 3.47
C ARG A 119 -4.70 -26.92 4.15
N PRO A 120 -4.70 -27.00 5.50
CA PRO A 120 -4.53 -28.26 6.21
C PRO A 120 -5.63 -29.27 5.82
N PRO A 121 -5.35 -30.57 5.84
CA PRO A 121 -6.38 -31.58 5.59
C PRO A 121 -7.48 -31.49 6.64
N TRP A 122 -8.73 -31.47 6.18
CA TRP A 122 -9.93 -31.43 7.01
C TRP A 122 -10.95 -32.47 6.55
N ASN A 123 -11.95 -32.76 7.38
CA ASN A 123 -13.00 -33.71 7.07
C ASN A 123 -14.38 -33.14 7.48
N PHE A 124 -15.46 -33.71 6.92
CA PHE A 124 -16.83 -33.28 7.20
C PHE A 124 -17.30 -33.52 8.64
N ASN A 125 -16.54 -34.28 9.43
CA ASN A 125 -16.86 -34.55 10.83
C ASN A 125 -16.39 -33.42 11.76
N MET A 126 -15.51 -32.52 11.28
CA MET A 126 -15.06 -31.36 12.05
C MET A 126 -16.15 -30.31 12.14
N SER A 127 -16.25 -29.66 13.31
CA SER A 127 -17.09 -28.48 13.44
C SER A 127 -16.48 -27.30 12.68
N ARG A 128 -17.30 -26.31 12.33
CA ARG A 128 -16.83 -25.05 11.72
C ARG A 128 -15.75 -24.38 12.59
N GLU A 129 -15.97 -24.34 13.90
CA GLU A 129 -15.08 -23.70 14.87
C GLU A 129 -13.74 -24.43 14.99
N GLU A 130 -13.76 -25.75 14.94
CA GLU A 130 -12.55 -26.58 14.97
C GLU A 130 -11.74 -26.41 13.69
N LEU A 131 -12.40 -26.36 12.53
CA LEU A 131 -11.78 -26.11 11.24
C LEU A 131 -11.11 -24.73 11.20
N GLU A 132 -11.85 -23.69 11.59
CA GLU A 132 -11.36 -22.31 11.63
C GLU A 132 -10.18 -22.16 12.60
N SER A 133 -10.25 -22.78 13.78
CA SER A 133 -9.15 -22.77 14.76
C SER A 133 -7.89 -23.45 14.20
N ARG A 134 -8.05 -24.54 13.46
CA ARG A 134 -6.94 -25.27 12.83
C ARG A 134 -6.31 -24.47 11.70
N GLU A 135 -7.13 -23.86 10.85
CA GLU A 135 -6.67 -23.01 9.75
C GLU A 135 -5.95 -21.76 10.27
N GLN A 136 -6.52 -21.10 11.28
CA GLN A 136 -5.93 -19.92 11.90
C GLN A 136 -4.56 -20.25 12.52
N ARG A 137 -4.45 -21.39 13.21
CA ARG A 137 -3.18 -21.85 13.79
C ARG A 137 -2.13 -22.09 12.71
N TYR A 138 -2.46 -22.86 11.68
CA TYR A 138 -1.56 -23.15 10.57
C TYR A 138 -1.07 -21.86 9.89
N PHE A 139 -1.99 -20.94 9.60
CA PHE A 139 -1.65 -19.68 8.96
C PHE A 139 -0.74 -18.81 9.82
N THR A 140 -0.99 -18.76 11.14
CA THR A 140 -0.16 -17.99 12.07
C THR A 140 1.26 -18.56 12.15
N GLU A 141 1.40 -19.89 12.19
CA GLU A 141 2.71 -20.57 12.17
C GLU A 141 3.45 -20.31 10.84
N TYR A 142 2.74 -20.39 9.70
CA TYR A 142 3.29 -20.08 8.39
C TYR A 142 3.85 -18.66 8.30
N VAL A 143 3.09 -17.65 8.72
CA VAL A 143 3.54 -16.24 8.67
C VAL A 143 4.79 -16.03 9.52
N VAL A 144 4.83 -16.61 10.73
CA VAL A 144 6.00 -16.52 11.62
C VAL A 144 7.22 -17.18 11.00
N ASP A 145 7.06 -18.30 10.31
CA ASP A 145 8.15 -18.99 9.65
C ASP A 145 8.68 -18.23 8.43
N VAL A 146 7.79 -17.59 7.66
CA VAL A 146 8.19 -16.71 6.54
C VAL A 146 8.97 -15.50 7.06
N GLU A 147 8.47 -14.80 8.08
CA GLU A 147 9.14 -13.65 8.70
C GLU A 147 10.53 -13.98 9.26
N LYS A 148 10.76 -15.23 9.70
CA LYS A 148 12.07 -15.68 10.19
C LYS A 148 13.05 -16.01 9.07
N ARG A 149 12.55 -16.55 7.95
CA ARG A 149 13.38 -17.08 6.86
C ARG A 149 13.80 -16.00 5.87
N PHE A 150 12.94 -15.02 5.63
CA PHE A 150 13.13 -14.02 4.59
C PHE A 150 13.27 -12.61 5.18
N ASP A 151 14.23 -11.85 4.66
CA ASP A 151 14.33 -10.43 4.97
C ASP A 151 13.17 -9.69 4.29
N MET A 152 12.35 -9.00 5.08
CA MET A 152 11.16 -8.29 4.61
C MET A 152 11.48 -7.29 3.48
N LYS A 153 12.72 -6.77 3.39
CA LYS A 153 13.14 -5.86 2.32
C LYS A 153 13.18 -6.52 0.94
N HIS A 154 13.39 -7.83 0.89
CA HIS A 154 13.47 -8.63 -0.34
C HIS A 154 12.15 -9.36 -0.63
N MET A 155 11.20 -9.31 0.31
CA MET A 155 9.89 -9.92 0.12
C MET A 155 9.02 -9.09 -0.82
N SER A 156 8.36 -9.78 -1.74
CA SER A 156 7.37 -9.19 -2.64
C SER A 156 6.23 -8.52 -1.86
N TYR A 157 5.63 -7.49 -2.44
CA TYR A 157 4.55 -6.70 -1.83
C TYR A 157 3.35 -7.55 -1.36
N PHE A 158 3.14 -8.70 -1.97
CA PHE A 158 2.06 -9.63 -1.63
C PHE A 158 2.32 -10.41 -0.34
N GLU A 159 3.58 -10.73 -0.05
CA GLU A 159 3.96 -11.53 1.12
C GLU A 159 3.97 -10.69 2.41
N LEU A 160 4.15 -9.37 2.27
CA LEU A 160 4.05 -8.40 3.37
C LEU A 160 2.60 -8.17 3.85
N SER A 161 1.62 -8.79 3.17
CA SER A 161 0.20 -8.54 3.37
C SER A 161 -0.57 -9.84 3.62
N PRO A 162 -0.58 -10.35 4.87
CA PRO A 162 -1.35 -11.53 5.23
C PRO A 162 -2.84 -11.19 5.30
N GLY A 163 -3.56 -11.24 4.18
CA GLY A 163 -4.99 -10.89 4.17
C GLY A 163 -5.76 -11.13 2.87
N LEU A 164 -5.13 -11.56 1.78
CA LEU A 164 -5.88 -11.92 0.57
C LEU A 164 -6.44 -13.34 0.69
N GLN A 165 -7.52 -13.50 1.46
CA GLN A 165 -8.45 -14.59 1.20
C GLN A 165 -9.12 -14.32 -0.15
N VAL A 166 -8.64 -14.98 -1.20
CA VAL A 166 -9.38 -15.10 -2.46
C VAL A 166 -10.60 -15.97 -2.15
N GLN A 167 -11.78 -15.40 -2.41
CA GLN A 167 -13.10 -16.00 -2.17
C GLN A 167 -13.31 -17.31 -2.92
#